data_AF-A0A6G9GZK0-F1
#
_entry.id   AF-A0A6G9GZK0-F1
#
_cell.length_a   1.000
_cell.length_b   1.000
_cell.length_c   1.000
_cell.angle_alpha   90.00
_cell.angle_beta   90.00
_cell.angle_gamma   90.00
#
_symmetry.space_group_name_H-M   'P 1'
#
loop_
_entity.id
_entity.type
_entity.pdbx_description
1 polymer ?
#
loop_
_entity_poly.entity_id
_entity_poly.type
_entity_poly.pdbx_seq_one_letter_code
_entity_poly.pdbx_strand_id
1 'polypeptide(L)'
;MLKPVRRTGIALALVTGLALASACTPGKDDAPARTDDKPAVTAAGVPARALVVWTDTMCATTATLDETRKVSARKIEELLHPTSDPASAHTSALEGVDSDPAPGPAYRPDPGFTADSYLKWASSSVEAVAAGYAGLRPSGIPAADRLRARLAAGVGEIRPEVTRLSDYFALTSLSPAERTERAKRVGALLTSVRQPRPDLAALADTHQDLAAAYHLAPRCVPSPAPVRPVRPVRPADPSASPEPSRTPAPVRSQAPAELPPAADGTDFAACADGRCEVRLTTDPADIRIGDLTLTAWVRNRVVRLHTAYPSGGSGSMTLGEGGRGSYGRAGGTTVTVTVKLLRADEANVDIATARS
;
A
#
# COMPACT_ATOMS: atom_id res chain seq x y z
N MET A 1 30.61 19.23 -48.05
CA MET A 1 29.60 18.59 -48.93
C MET A 1 29.23 17.23 -48.36
N LEU A 2 28.18 17.15 -47.54
CA LEU A 2 27.69 15.91 -46.93
C LEU A 2 26.41 15.49 -47.66
N LYS A 3 26.41 14.27 -48.22
CA LYS A 3 25.28 13.69 -48.96
C LYS A 3 24.12 13.36 -48.00
N PRO A 4 22.86 13.66 -48.36
CA PRO A 4 21.70 13.23 -47.59
C PRO A 4 21.44 11.73 -47.79
N VAL A 5 21.41 10.97 -46.69
CA VAL A 5 20.99 9.57 -46.68
C VAL A 5 19.47 9.53 -46.62
N ARG A 6 18.83 9.12 -47.72
CA ARG A 6 17.40 8.79 -47.76
C ARG A 6 17.15 7.53 -46.93
N ARG A 7 16.38 7.64 -45.85
CA ARG A 7 15.83 6.48 -45.14
C ARG A 7 14.55 6.03 -45.85
N THR A 8 14.66 4.93 -46.58
CA THR A 8 13.54 4.21 -47.19
C THR A 8 12.69 3.59 -46.08
N GLY A 9 11.43 4.00 -46.00
CA GLY A 9 10.44 3.38 -45.12
C GLY A 9 10.10 1.98 -45.62
N ILE A 10 10.32 0.97 -44.78
CA ILE A 10 9.81 -0.38 -45.00
C ILE A 10 8.51 -0.49 -44.21
N ALA A 11 7.39 -0.43 -44.92
CA ALA A 11 6.10 -0.84 -44.41
C ALA A 11 6.06 -2.38 -44.43
N LEU A 12 6.20 -3.02 -43.27
CA LEU A 12 5.98 -4.44 -43.12
C LEU A 12 4.50 -4.66 -42.78
N ALA A 13 3.70 -4.99 -43.79
CA ALA A 13 2.37 -5.55 -43.60
C ALA A 13 2.54 -7.03 -43.24
N LEU A 14 2.34 -7.37 -41.96
CA LEU A 14 2.20 -8.75 -41.51
C LEU A 14 0.72 -9.07 -41.34
N VAL A 15 0.16 -9.60 -42.43
CA VAL A 15 -1.06 -10.41 -42.41
C VAL A 15 -0.62 -11.84 -42.18
N THR A 16 -1.01 -12.43 -41.05
CA THR A 16 -1.05 -13.89 -40.90
C THR A 16 -2.16 -14.23 -39.93
N GLY A 17 -3.30 -14.61 -40.50
CA GLY A 17 -4.37 -15.26 -39.77
C GLY A 17 -3.96 -16.69 -39.43
N LEU A 18 -4.17 -17.07 -38.18
CA LEU A 18 -4.24 -18.46 -37.76
C LEU A 18 -5.54 -18.64 -36.98
N ALA A 19 -6.56 -19.13 -37.68
CA ALA A 19 -7.81 -19.56 -37.08
C ALA A 19 -7.61 -20.95 -36.49
N LEU A 20 -7.53 -21.05 -35.16
CA LEU A 20 -7.68 -22.31 -34.45
C LEU A 20 -9.16 -22.53 -34.15
N ALA A 21 -9.81 -23.33 -35.00
CA ALA A 21 -11.10 -23.90 -34.70
C ALA A 21 -10.93 -24.94 -33.58
N SER A 22 -11.33 -24.59 -32.35
CA SER A 22 -11.60 -25.57 -31.31
C SER A 22 -13.10 -25.79 -31.25
N ALA A 23 -13.52 -26.93 -31.78
CA ALA A 23 -14.87 -27.45 -31.64
C ALA A 23 -15.01 -28.06 -30.25
N CYS A 24 -15.88 -27.49 -29.41
CA CYS A 24 -16.47 -28.18 -28.27
C CYS A 24 -17.99 -28.02 -28.36
N THR A 25 -18.65 -29.17 -28.21
CA THR A 25 -20.06 -29.53 -28.39
C THR A 25 -21.08 -28.65 -27.67
N PRO A 26 -22.29 -28.46 -28.26
CA PRO A 26 -23.41 -27.82 -27.59
C PRO A 26 -24.15 -28.85 -26.72
N GLY A 27 -23.93 -28.79 -25.40
CA GLY A 27 -24.82 -29.41 -24.43
C GLY A 27 -26.02 -28.49 -24.18
N LYS A 28 -27.17 -28.86 -24.76
CA LYS A 28 -28.48 -28.31 -24.41
C LYS A 28 -28.90 -28.90 -23.07
N ASP A 29 -28.79 -28.10 -22.01
CA ASP A 29 -29.59 -28.25 -20.81
C ASP A 29 -30.41 -26.97 -20.66
N ASP A 30 -31.65 -27.04 -21.15
CA ASP A 30 -32.68 -26.02 -21.01
C ASP A 30 -33.08 -25.92 -19.52
N ALA A 31 -32.32 -25.17 -18.74
CA ALA A 31 -32.77 -24.67 -17.45
C ALA A 31 -33.64 -23.41 -17.71
N PRO A 32 -34.94 -23.41 -17.34
CA PRO A 32 -35.78 -22.25 -17.58
C PRO A 32 -35.23 -21.04 -16.83
N ALA A 33 -34.97 -19.98 -17.60
CA ALA A 33 -34.64 -18.67 -17.08
C ALA A 33 -35.76 -18.24 -16.12
N ARG A 34 -35.45 -18.17 -14.81
CA ARG A 34 -36.26 -17.42 -13.85
C ARG A 34 -36.17 -15.95 -14.26
N THR A 35 -37.20 -15.47 -14.96
CA THR A 35 -37.39 -14.07 -15.34
C THR A 35 -38.17 -13.26 -14.30
N ASP A 36 -38.30 -13.76 -13.07
CA ASP A 36 -39.09 -13.11 -12.02
C ASP A 36 -38.21 -12.49 -10.93
N ASP A 37 -37.26 -11.65 -11.32
CA ASP A 37 -36.72 -10.61 -10.42
C ASP A 37 -37.27 -9.27 -10.89
N LYS A 38 -38.59 -9.08 -10.68
CA LYS A 38 -39.18 -7.73 -10.65
C LYS A 38 -38.37 -6.96 -9.62
N PRO A 39 -37.65 -5.88 -10.00
CA PRO A 39 -36.86 -5.13 -9.04
C PRO A 39 -37.81 -4.67 -7.95
N ALA A 40 -37.62 -5.17 -6.74
CA ALA A 40 -38.28 -4.63 -5.57
C ALA A 40 -37.98 -3.13 -5.60
N VAL A 41 -39.04 -2.32 -5.73
CA VAL A 41 -38.96 -0.88 -5.67
C VAL A 41 -38.48 -0.56 -4.26
N THR A 42 -37.17 -0.50 -4.08
CA THR A 42 -36.54 -0.10 -2.84
C THR A 42 -37.01 1.30 -2.55
N ALA A 43 -37.51 1.51 -1.34
CA ALA A 43 -37.96 2.82 -0.85
C ALA A 43 -37.02 3.93 -1.35
N ALA A 44 -37.60 4.86 -2.11
CA ALA A 44 -36.85 5.87 -2.83
C ALA A 44 -35.92 6.64 -1.88
N GLY A 45 -34.61 6.59 -2.12
CA GLY A 45 -33.64 7.50 -1.51
C GLY A 45 -32.43 6.89 -0.80
N VAL A 46 -32.39 5.57 -0.54
CA VAL A 46 -31.18 4.95 0.04
C VAL A 46 -30.41 4.19 -1.06
N PRO A 47 -29.13 4.54 -1.31
CA PRO A 47 -28.34 3.84 -2.32
C PRO A 47 -28.12 2.38 -1.90
N ALA A 48 -28.07 1.48 -2.89
CA ALA A 48 -27.78 0.08 -2.62
C ALA A 48 -26.44 -0.07 -1.88
N ARG A 49 -26.37 -0.92 -0.84
CA ARG A 49 -25.14 -1.18 -0.08
C ARG A 49 -23.95 -1.55 -0.98
N ALA A 50 -24.21 -2.26 -2.08
CA ALA A 50 -23.20 -2.60 -3.07
C ALA A 50 -22.56 -1.36 -3.72
N LEU A 51 -23.35 -0.32 -4.02
CA LEU A 51 -22.84 0.94 -4.58
C LEU A 51 -22.00 1.71 -3.55
N VAL A 52 -22.40 1.74 -2.27
CA VAL A 52 -21.59 2.36 -1.20
C VAL A 52 -20.23 1.67 -1.07
N VAL A 53 -20.20 0.34 -1.04
CA VAL A 53 -18.95 -0.44 -0.96
C VAL A 53 -18.09 -0.23 -2.21
N TRP A 54 -18.71 -0.17 -3.39
CA TRP A 54 -18.04 0.13 -4.65
C TRP A 54 -17.38 1.52 -4.60
N THR A 55 -18.13 2.55 -4.20
CA THR A 55 -17.66 3.93 -4.14
C THR A 55 -16.52 4.10 -3.14
N ASP A 56 -16.66 3.52 -1.95
CA ASP A 56 -15.60 3.52 -0.92
C ASP A 56 -14.30 2.87 -1.41
N THR A 57 -14.40 1.73 -2.10
CA THR A 57 -13.24 1.02 -2.66
C THR A 57 -12.62 1.80 -3.83
N MET A 58 -13.44 2.44 -4.66
CA MET A 58 -12.98 3.29 -5.76
C MET A 58 -12.20 4.52 -5.25
N CYS A 59 -12.70 5.19 -4.20
CA CYS A 59 -12.02 6.31 -3.56
C CYS A 59 -10.69 5.87 -2.95
N ALA A 60 -10.66 4.77 -2.20
CA ALA A 60 -9.44 4.27 -1.60
C ALA A 60 -8.36 3.89 -2.62
N THR A 61 -8.76 3.20 -3.70
CA THR A 61 -7.83 2.80 -4.76
C THR A 61 -7.28 4.02 -5.49
N THR A 62 -8.12 5.02 -5.78
CA THR A 62 -7.70 6.25 -6.44
C THR A 62 -6.81 7.11 -5.53
N ALA A 63 -7.14 7.22 -4.24
CA ALA A 63 -6.28 7.88 -3.26
C ALA A 63 -4.91 7.20 -3.12
N THR A 64 -4.87 5.86 -3.19
CA THR A 64 -3.62 5.09 -3.18
C THR A 64 -2.78 5.38 -4.43
N LEU A 65 -3.40 5.46 -5.61
CA LEU A 65 -2.72 5.87 -6.85
C LEU A 65 -2.17 7.30 -6.74
N ASP A 66 -2.95 8.24 -6.20
CA ASP A 66 -2.55 9.63 -5.99
C ASP A 66 -1.34 9.73 -5.05
N GLU A 67 -1.39 9.03 -3.92
CA GLU A 67 -0.29 9.01 -2.97
C GLU A 67 0.95 8.35 -3.56
N THR A 68 0.78 7.26 -4.31
CA THR A 68 1.88 6.61 -5.04
C THR A 68 2.55 7.59 -6.01
N ARG A 69 1.79 8.39 -6.75
CA ARG A 69 2.37 9.41 -7.65
C ARG A 69 3.13 10.49 -6.87
N LYS A 70 2.58 10.98 -5.75
CA LYS A 70 3.21 12.00 -4.90
C LYS A 70 4.50 11.50 -4.24
N VAL A 71 4.45 10.32 -3.60
CA VAL A 71 5.61 9.68 -2.99
C VAL A 71 6.68 9.43 -4.05
N SER A 72 6.26 8.98 -5.24
CA SER A 72 7.19 8.75 -6.34
C SER A 72 7.89 10.03 -6.78
N ALA A 73 7.16 11.11 -7.03
CA ALA A 73 7.75 12.39 -7.40
C ALA A 73 8.78 12.88 -6.36
N ARG A 74 8.43 12.81 -5.06
CA ARG A 74 9.35 13.15 -3.96
C ARG A 74 10.59 12.25 -3.92
N LYS A 75 10.44 10.94 -4.13
CA LYS A 75 11.57 10.00 -4.12
C LYS A 75 12.49 10.18 -5.33
N ILE A 76 11.96 10.53 -6.49
CA ILE A 76 12.79 10.90 -7.65
C ILE A 76 13.55 12.20 -7.37
N GLU A 77 12.91 13.18 -6.74
CA GLU A 77 13.58 14.43 -6.35
C GLU A 77 14.73 14.18 -5.36
N GLU A 78 14.52 13.32 -4.36
CA GLU A 78 15.55 12.89 -3.40
C GLU A 78 16.73 12.18 -4.10
N LEU A 79 16.46 11.38 -5.13
CA LEU A 79 17.50 10.73 -5.93
C LEU A 79 18.29 11.69 -6.83
N LEU A 80 17.64 12.77 -7.29
CA LEU A 80 18.28 13.81 -8.10
C LEU A 80 19.12 14.77 -7.25
N HIS A 81 18.68 15.03 -6.02
CA HIS A 81 19.30 15.96 -5.09
C HIS A 81 19.54 15.27 -3.75
N PRO A 82 20.50 14.31 -3.69
CA PRO A 82 20.81 13.63 -2.44
C PRO A 82 21.21 14.69 -1.41
N THR A 83 20.42 14.81 -0.35
CA THR A 83 20.63 15.85 0.65
C THR A 83 21.97 15.60 1.33
N SER A 84 22.89 16.55 1.23
CA SER A 84 24.18 16.51 1.93
C SER A 84 24.04 16.57 3.45
N ASP A 85 22.84 16.89 3.94
CA ASP A 85 22.53 17.10 5.35
C ASP A 85 22.20 15.76 6.06
N PRO A 86 23.13 15.23 6.87
CA PRO A 86 22.89 13.99 7.60
C PRO A 86 21.87 14.14 8.73
N ALA A 87 21.53 15.37 9.15
CA ALA A 87 20.62 15.61 10.26
C ALA A 87 19.15 15.32 9.89
N SER A 88 18.80 15.38 8.60
CA SER A 88 17.42 15.18 8.12
C SER A 88 17.02 13.70 7.98
N ALA A 89 17.99 12.76 8.00
CA ALA A 89 17.71 11.33 7.81
C ALA A 89 17.25 10.61 9.10
N HIS A 90 17.42 11.21 10.29
CA HIS A 90 17.24 10.53 11.57
C HIS A 90 16.36 11.26 12.60
N THR A 91 15.83 12.45 12.30
CA THR A 91 15.13 13.31 13.29
C THR A 91 13.72 12.86 13.67
N SER A 92 13.33 11.60 13.48
CA SER A 92 11.97 11.12 13.77
C SER A 92 11.85 10.00 14.80
N ALA A 93 12.89 9.62 15.56
CA ALA A 93 12.78 8.40 16.38
C ALA A 93 13.31 8.41 17.83
N LEU A 94 14.20 9.27 18.29
CA LEU A 94 14.76 9.12 19.66
C LEU A 94 15.05 10.45 20.35
N GLU A 95 14.02 11.13 20.84
CA GLU A 95 14.16 12.08 21.96
C GLU A 95 14.06 11.25 23.26
N GLY A 96 15.16 11.07 24.01
CA GLY A 96 15.07 10.61 25.40
C GLY A 96 16.12 9.64 25.97
N VAL A 97 17.27 9.39 25.32
CA VAL A 97 18.33 8.54 25.90
C VAL A 97 19.62 9.35 26.09
N ASP A 98 19.87 9.79 27.34
CA ASP A 98 21.05 10.55 27.81
C ASP A 98 22.34 9.72 27.88
N SER A 99 22.59 8.86 26.89
CA SER A 99 23.91 8.25 26.71
C SER A 99 24.55 8.89 25.51
N ASP A 100 25.75 9.44 25.70
CA ASP A 100 26.48 10.27 24.74
C ASP A 100 27.57 9.40 24.06
N PRO A 101 27.24 8.44 23.16
CA PRO A 101 28.26 7.84 22.32
C PRO A 101 28.73 8.91 21.35
N ALA A 102 30.05 9.08 21.23
CA ALA A 102 30.65 9.94 20.22
C ALA A 102 29.94 9.70 18.86
N PRO A 103 29.45 10.75 18.19
CA PRO A 103 28.66 10.60 16.98
C PRO A 103 29.47 9.83 15.95
N GLY A 104 28.99 8.64 15.59
CA GLY A 104 29.58 7.86 14.51
C GLY A 104 29.59 8.68 13.21
N PRO A 105 30.43 8.32 12.23
CA PRO A 105 30.40 8.97 10.93
C PRO A 105 28.97 8.96 10.39
N ALA A 106 28.50 10.12 9.96
CA ALA A 106 27.14 10.26 9.43
C ALA A 106 26.88 9.23 8.34
N TYR A 107 25.90 8.35 8.58
CA TYR A 107 25.48 7.38 7.58
C TYR A 107 24.93 8.12 6.35
N ARG A 108 25.63 7.98 5.22
CA ARG A 108 25.14 8.46 3.93
C ARG A 108 24.59 7.26 3.17
N PRO A 109 23.27 7.17 2.95
CA PRO A 109 22.71 6.09 2.17
C PRO A 109 23.32 6.11 0.76
N ASP A 110 23.83 4.97 0.32
CA ASP A 110 24.32 4.78 -1.05
C ASP A 110 23.19 5.09 -2.04
N PRO A 111 23.38 5.94 -3.07
CA PRO A 111 22.34 6.28 -4.04
C PRO A 111 21.71 5.04 -4.71
N GLY A 112 22.49 3.98 -4.92
CA GLY A 112 22.02 2.71 -5.46
C GLY A 112 21.10 1.95 -4.50
N PHE A 113 21.27 2.11 -3.18
CA PHE A 113 20.35 1.58 -2.17
C PHE A 113 19.01 2.34 -2.17
N THR A 114 19.05 3.67 -2.25
CA THR A 114 17.84 4.50 -2.34
C THR A 114 17.05 4.17 -3.63
N ALA A 115 17.74 4.02 -4.76
CA ALA A 115 17.12 3.67 -6.03
C ALA A 115 16.50 2.26 -6.01
N ASP A 116 17.19 1.26 -5.45
CA ASP A 116 16.67 -0.10 -5.29
C ASP A 116 15.42 -0.14 -4.40
N SER A 117 15.47 0.55 -3.26
CA SER A 117 14.33 0.67 -2.33
C SER A 117 13.12 1.32 -3.01
N TYR A 118 13.35 2.38 -3.78
CA TYR A 118 12.30 3.05 -4.56
C TYR A 118 11.69 2.11 -5.61
N LEU A 119 12.51 1.41 -6.39
CA LEU A 119 12.04 0.52 -7.47
C LEU A 119 11.16 -0.61 -6.93
N LYS A 120 11.57 -1.24 -5.81
CA LYS A 120 10.80 -2.28 -5.13
C LYS A 120 9.45 -1.76 -4.61
N TRP A 121 9.49 -0.60 -3.95
CA TRP A 121 8.28 0.07 -3.46
C TRP A 121 7.32 0.43 -4.59
N ALA A 122 7.83 0.99 -5.69
CA ALA A 122 7.03 1.42 -6.83
C ALA A 122 6.32 0.22 -7.50
N SER A 123 7.04 -0.87 -7.73
CA SER A 123 6.45 -2.10 -8.29
C SER A 123 5.34 -2.65 -7.39
N SER A 124 5.60 -2.79 -6.09
CA SER A 124 4.60 -3.27 -5.12
C SER A 124 3.36 -2.37 -5.07
N SER A 125 3.55 -1.05 -5.15
CA SER A 125 2.46 -0.07 -5.12
C SER A 125 1.61 -0.12 -6.39
N VAL A 126 2.22 -0.28 -7.56
CA VAL A 126 1.50 -0.44 -8.84
C VAL A 126 0.68 -1.72 -8.84
N GLU A 127 1.23 -2.84 -8.35
CA GLU A 127 0.47 -4.09 -8.23
C GLU A 127 -0.72 -3.96 -7.27
N ALA A 128 -0.55 -3.30 -6.12
CA ALA A 128 -1.63 -3.06 -5.17
C ALA A 128 -2.77 -2.22 -5.80
N VAL A 129 -2.44 -1.16 -6.54
CA VAL A 129 -3.43 -0.34 -7.25
C VAL A 129 -4.12 -1.13 -8.36
N ALA A 130 -3.37 -1.91 -9.14
CA ALA A 130 -3.91 -2.76 -10.20
C ALA A 130 -4.90 -3.79 -9.64
N ALA A 131 -4.56 -4.46 -8.54
CA ALA A 131 -5.43 -5.38 -7.84
C ALA A 131 -6.70 -4.70 -7.31
N GLY A 132 -6.57 -3.50 -6.75
CA GLY A 132 -7.71 -2.70 -6.29
C GLY A 132 -8.74 -2.42 -7.40
N TYR A 133 -8.28 -2.01 -8.59
CA TYR A 133 -9.19 -1.79 -9.72
C TYR A 133 -9.75 -3.09 -10.31
N ALA A 134 -8.98 -4.17 -10.35
CA ALA A 134 -9.44 -5.47 -10.84
C ALA A 134 -10.51 -6.10 -9.94
N GLY A 135 -10.44 -5.87 -8.62
CA GLY A 135 -11.41 -6.35 -7.64
C GLY A 135 -12.76 -5.62 -7.65
N LEU A 136 -12.85 -4.45 -8.27
CA LEU A 136 -14.10 -3.68 -8.36
C LEU A 136 -15.04 -4.29 -9.41
N ARG A 137 -16.20 -4.79 -8.99
CA ARG A 137 -17.32 -5.12 -9.89
C ARG A 137 -17.88 -3.85 -10.55
N PRO A 138 -18.62 -3.95 -11.67
CA PRO A 138 -19.35 -2.79 -12.22
C PRO A 138 -20.34 -2.22 -11.19
N SER A 139 -20.43 -0.89 -11.15
CA SER A 139 -21.35 -0.14 -10.28
C SER A 139 -22.79 -0.17 -10.78
N GLY A 140 -22.99 -0.43 -12.07
CA GLY A 140 -24.28 -0.26 -12.76
C GLY A 140 -24.52 1.16 -13.27
N ILE A 141 -23.63 2.12 -12.98
CA ILE A 141 -23.67 3.48 -13.50
C ILE A 141 -22.63 3.58 -14.64
N PRO A 142 -23.05 3.68 -15.92
CA PRO A 142 -22.13 3.57 -17.06
C PRO A 142 -20.97 4.58 -17.04
N ALA A 143 -21.20 5.80 -16.55
CA ALA A 143 -20.17 6.82 -16.47
C ALA A 143 -19.07 6.48 -15.44
N ALA A 144 -19.48 5.96 -14.27
CA ALA A 144 -18.58 5.52 -13.21
C ALA A 144 -17.79 4.26 -13.64
N ASP A 145 -18.44 3.34 -14.35
CA ASP A 145 -17.78 2.14 -14.88
C ASP A 145 -16.73 2.47 -15.96
N ARG A 146 -16.99 3.47 -16.81
CA ARG A 146 -16.00 4.01 -17.76
C ARG A 146 -14.84 4.70 -17.06
N LEU A 147 -15.06 5.39 -15.94
CA LEU A 147 -13.99 5.99 -15.13
C LEU A 147 -13.08 4.89 -14.56
N ARG A 148 -13.67 3.89 -13.89
CA ARG A 148 -12.94 2.72 -13.36
C ARG A 148 -12.13 2.02 -14.47
N ALA A 149 -12.77 1.72 -15.60
CA ALA A 149 -12.11 1.03 -16.71
C ALA A 149 -10.91 1.81 -17.27
N ARG A 150 -11.02 3.14 -17.42
CA ARG A 150 -9.91 3.99 -17.89
C ARG A 150 -8.74 4.04 -16.91
N LEU A 151 -9.02 4.14 -15.61
CA LEU A 151 -7.97 4.11 -14.58
C LEU A 151 -7.28 2.74 -14.53
N ALA A 152 -8.07 1.65 -14.55
CA ALA A 152 -7.55 0.29 -14.62
C ALA A 152 -6.64 0.08 -15.85
N ALA A 153 -7.07 0.58 -17.02
CA ALA A 153 -6.29 0.50 -18.24
C ALA A 153 -4.96 1.27 -18.14
N GLY A 154 -4.98 2.51 -17.64
CA GLY A 154 -3.76 3.31 -17.48
C GLY A 154 -2.73 2.68 -16.53
N VAL A 155 -3.19 2.10 -15.41
CA VAL A 155 -2.31 1.35 -14.49
C VAL A 155 -1.82 0.05 -15.15
N GLY A 156 -2.72 -0.67 -15.83
CA GLY A 156 -2.39 -1.91 -16.53
C GLY A 156 -1.34 -1.74 -17.64
N GLU A 157 -1.33 -0.58 -18.31
CA GLU A 157 -0.36 -0.23 -19.35
C GLU A 157 1.06 -0.08 -18.79
N ILE A 158 1.22 0.59 -17.64
CA ILE A 158 2.56 0.83 -17.06
C ILE A 158 3.09 -0.38 -16.26
N ARG A 159 2.20 -1.22 -15.74
CA ARG A 159 2.53 -2.34 -14.85
C ARG A 159 3.63 -3.29 -15.37
N PRO A 160 3.57 -3.83 -16.60
CA PRO A 160 4.61 -4.74 -17.08
C PRO A 160 5.99 -4.07 -17.14
N GLU A 161 6.03 -2.79 -17.53
CA GLU A 161 7.29 -2.05 -17.64
C GLU A 161 7.86 -1.70 -16.26
N VAL A 162 7.03 -1.27 -15.32
CA VAL A 162 7.46 -1.05 -13.93
C VAL A 162 8.00 -2.35 -13.32
N THR A 163 7.31 -3.48 -13.53
CA THR A 163 7.76 -4.80 -13.06
C THR A 163 9.12 -5.17 -13.65
N ARG A 164 9.29 -5.00 -14.97
CA ARG A 164 10.55 -5.29 -15.66
C ARG A 164 11.69 -4.40 -15.19
N LEU A 165 11.45 -3.11 -14.95
CA LEU A 165 12.46 -2.16 -14.49
C LEU A 165 12.85 -2.40 -13.03
N SER A 166 11.92 -2.89 -12.21
CA SER A 166 12.10 -3.19 -10.79
C SER A 166 12.46 -4.65 -10.47
N ASP A 167 12.66 -5.49 -11.48
CA ASP A 167 13.00 -6.90 -11.29
C ASP A 167 14.27 -7.07 -10.43
N TYR A 168 14.15 -7.80 -9.33
CA TYR A 168 15.20 -7.91 -8.32
C TYR A 168 16.51 -8.46 -8.91
N PHE A 169 16.44 -9.53 -9.70
CA PHE A 169 17.63 -10.13 -10.29
C PHE A 169 18.31 -9.14 -11.25
N ALA A 170 17.53 -8.47 -12.09
CA ALA A 170 18.02 -7.45 -12.99
C ALA A 170 18.61 -6.23 -12.29
N LEU A 171 18.28 -5.95 -11.01
CA LEU A 171 18.85 -4.84 -10.24
C LEU A 171 20.20 -5.17 -9.60
N THR A 172 20.43 -6.43 -9.19
CA THR A 172 21.67 -6.83 -8.50
C THR A 172 22.92 -6.67 -9.35
N SER A 173 22.82 -6.76 -10.67
CA SER A 173 23.94 -6.62 -11.61
C SER A 173 24.19 -5.19 -12.08
N LEU A 174 23.36 -4.23 -11.66
CA LEU A 174 23.47 -2.83 -12.11
C LEU A 174 24.35 -2.01 -11.18
N SER A 175 25.07 -1.09 -11.79
CA SER A 175 25.72 0.01 -11.08
C SER A 175 24.68 0.94 -10.40
N PRO A 176 25.08 1.70 -9.37
CA PRO A 176 24.20 2.69 -8.75
C PRO A 176 23.58 3.68 -9.75
N ALA A 177 24.36 4.15 -10.74
CA ALA A 177 23.88 5.08 -11.76
C ALA A 177 22.77 4.47 -12.64
N GLU A 178 22.93 3.21 -13.06
CA GLU A 178 21.91 2.51 -13.86
C GLU A 178 20.62 2.28 -13.07
N ARG A 179 20.71 1.96 -11.77
CA ARG A 179 19.53 1.85 -10.90
C ARG A 179 18.81 3.19 -10.79
N THR A 180 19.53 4.28 -10.60
CA THR A 180 18.97 5.64 -10.58
C THR A 180 18.27 5.99 -11.89
N GLU A 181 18.84 5.65 -13.05
CA GLU A 181 18.17 5.86 -14.35
C GLU A 181 16.94 4.98 -14.55
N ARG A 182 16.91 3.75 -14.00
CA ARG A 182 15.68 2.94 -13.97
C ARG A 182 14.63 3.56 -13.06
N ALA A 183 15.02 4.06 -11.88
CA ALA A 183 14.13 4.74 -10.95
C ALA A 183 13.45 5.94 -11.63
N LYS A 184 14.22 6.81 -12.30
CA LYS A 184 13.67 7.96 -13.06
C LYS A 184 12.62 7.52 -14.10
N ARG A 185 12.89 6.44 -14.84
CA ARG A 185 11.95 5.88 -15.83
C ARG A 185 10.66 5.39 -15.17
N VAL A 186 10.74 4.67 -14.06
CA VAL A 186 9.57 4.25 -13.29
C VAL A 186 8.77 5.46 -12.77
N GLY A 187 9.44 6.50 -12.30
CA GLY A 187 8.79 7.74 -11.87
C GLY A 187 8.05 8.46 -12.99
N ALA A 188 8.62 8.47 -14.20
CA ALA A 188 7.97 9.02 -15.39
C ALA A 188 6.72 8.21 -15.79
N LEU A 189 6.77 6.87 -15.73
CA LEU A 189 5.63 6.00 -15.99
C LEU A 189 4.50 6.20 -14.96
N LEU A 190 4.82 6.31 -13.67
CA LEU A 190 3.83 6.62 -12.64
C LEU A 190 3.16 7.98 -12.88
N THR A 191 3.93 8.97 -13.34
CA THR A 191 3.43 10.32 -13.65
C THR A 191 2.55 10.35 -14.92
N SER A 192 2.75 9.41 -15.85
CA SER A 192 1.94 9.36 -17.08
C SER A 192 0.52 8.85 -16.84
N VAL A 193 0.26 8.14 -15.73
CA VAL A 193 -1.09 7.72 -15.34
C VAL A 193 -1.85 8.92 -14.80
N ARG A 194 -2.64 9.57 -15.66
CA ARG A 194 -3.47 10.74 -15.30
C ARG A 194 -4.85 10.33 -14.81
N GLN A 195 -5.41 11.12 -13.90
CA GLN A 195 -6.80 10.95 -13.48
C GLN A 195 -7.73 11.44 -14.60
N PRO A 196 -8.62 10.58 -15.13
CA PRO A 196 -9.55 10.99 -16.18
C PRO A 196 -10.53 12.06 -15.68
N ARG A 197 -11.00 12.92 -16.59
CA ARG A 197 -12.13 13.81 -16.35
C ARG A 197 -13.39 13.31 -17.09
N PRO A 198 -14.60 13.43 -16.51
CA PRO A 198 -14.85 13.78 -15.10
C PRO A 198 -14.28 12.71 -14.14
N ASP A 199 -13.86 13.14 -12.96
CA ASP A 199 -13.45 12.24 -11.87
C ASP A 199 -14.68 11.76 -11.07
N LEU A 200 -14.45 11.00 -9.99
CA LEU A 200 -15.54 10.39 -9.23
C LEU A 200 -16.42 11.44 -8.52
N ALA A 201 -15.82 12.53 -8.02
CA ALA A 201 -16.57 13.61 -7.39
C ALA A 201 -17.45 14.34 -8.41
N ALA A 202 -16.90 14.69 -9.57
CA ALA A 202 -17.67 15.31 -10.64
C ALA A 202 -18.79 14.39 -11.18
N LEU A 203 -18.61 13.07 -11.15
CA LEU A 203 -19.67 12.12 -11.49
C LEU A 203 -20.75 12.02 -10.41
N ALA A 204 -20.36 12.13 -9.13
CA ALA A 204 -21.30 12.16 -8.02
C ALA A 204 -22.25 13.37 -8.16
N ASP A 205 -21.73 14.54 -8.54
CA ASP A 205 -22.54 15.75 -8.77
C ASP A 205 -23.62 15.57 -9.85
N THR A 206 -23.44 14.67 -10.81
CA THR A 206 -24.39 14.44 -11.92
C THR A 206 -25.28 13.21 -11.75
N HIS A 207 -25.03 12.37 -10.74
CA HIS A 207 -25.73 11.11 -10.54
C HIS A 207 -26.17 10.95 -9.08
N GLN A 208 -27.47 11.14 -8.79
CA GLN A 208 -28.00 11.19 -7.43
C GLN A 208 -27.69 9.93 -6.59
N ASP A 209 -27.82 8.73 -7.16
CA ASP A 209 -27.49 7.48 -6.46
C ASP A 209 -26.00 7.39 -6.11
N LEU A 210 -25.13 7.88 -7.01
CA LEU A 210 -23.69 7.92 -6.79
C LEU A 210 -23.32 8.97 -5.74
N ALA A 211 -23.95 10.16 -5.76
CA ALA A 211 -23.79 11.17 -4.72
C ALA A 211 -24.14 10.62 -3.33
N ALA A 212 -25.29 9.97 -3.18
CA ALA A 212 -25.68 9.38 -1.92
C ALA A 212 -24.66 8.32 -1.46
N ALA A 213 -24.20 7.46 -2.37
CA ALA A 213 -23.18 6.46 -2.07
C ALA A 213 -21.82 7.09 -1.72
N TYR A 214 -21.44 8.18 -2.38
CA TYR A 214 -20.20 8.92 -2.17
C TYR A 214 -20.16 9.57 -0.79
N HIS A 215 -21.25 10.18 -0.34
CA HIS A 215 -21.35 10.75 1.00
C HIS A 215 -21.34 9.70 2.12
N LEU A 216 -21.87 8.51 1.85
CA LEU A 216 -21.88 7.40 2.81
C LEU A 216 -20.58 6.60 2.84
N ALA A 217 -19.70 6.78 1.85
CA ALA A 217 -18.44 6.05 1.73
C ALA A 217 -17.34 6.69 2.60
N PRO A 218 -16.86 6.03 3.67
CA PRO A 218 -15.93 6.64 4.63
C PRO A 218 -14.62 7.15 4.04
N ARG A 219 -14.11 6.52 2.97
CA ARG A 219 -12.85 6.90 2.32
C ARG A 219 -13.01 7.93 1.19
N CYS A 220 -14.24 8.33 0.87
CA CYS A 220 -14.52 9.34 -0.16
C CYS A 220 -14.66 10.76 0.41
N VAL A 221 -15.03 10.87 1.68
CA VAL A 221 -15.04 12.15 2.38
C VAL A 221 -13.60 12.51 2.68
N PRO A 222 -13.09 13.67 2.22
CA PRO A 222 -11.78 14.15 2.64
C PRO A 222 -11.77 14.13 4.16
N SER A 223 -10.86 13.34 4.75
CA SER A 223 -10.70 13.34 6.20
C SER A 223 -10.54 14.80 6.61
N PRO A 224 -11.38 15.35 7.50
CA PRO A 224 -11.28 16.75 7.86
C PRO A 224 -9.83 16.99 8.25
N ALA A 225 -9.21 18.01 7.62
CA ALA A 225 -7.81 18.32 7.87
C ALA A 225 -7.62 18.32 9.40
N PRO A 226 -6.58 17.65 9.93
CA PRO A 226 -6.39 17.55 11.36
C PRO A 226 -6.53 18.95 11.91
N VAL A 227 -7.57 19.15 12.74
CA VAL A 227 -7.86 20.45 13.33
C VAL A 227 -6.57 20.80 14.04
N ARG A 228 -5.80 21.75 13.48
CA ARG A 228 -4.56 22.20 14.11
C ARG A 228 -4.96 22.48 15.54
N PRO A 229 -4.31 21.85 16.55
CA PRO A 229 -4.69 22.07 17.93
C PRO A 229 -4.72 23.58 18.10
N VAL A 230 -5.92 24.12 18.32
CA VAL A 230 -6.09 25.55 18.54
C VAL A 230 -5.26 25.78 19.77
N ARG A 231 -4.14 26.48 19.59
CA ARG A 231 -3.20 26.80 20.67
C ARG A 231 -4.07 27.31 21.82
N PRO A 232 -4.06 26.67 23.00
CA PRO A 232 -4.99 27.01 24.05
C PRO A 232 -4.92 28.52 24.26
N VAL A 233 -6.00 29.21 23.86
CA VAL A 233 -6.12 30.63 24.11
C VAL A 233 -6.18 30.72 25.63
N ARG A 234 -5.18 31.37 26.21
CA ARG A 234 -5.08 31.63 27.63
C ARG A 234 -6.44 32.14 28.11
N PRO A 235 -7.10 31.47 29.07
CA PRO A 235 -8.39 31.91 29.56
C PRO A 235 -8.27 33.35 30.08
N ALA A 236 -9.08 34.25 29.53
CA ALA A 236 -9.45 35.46 30.24
C ALA A 236 -10.47 35.07 31.33
N ASP A 237 -10.37 35.73 32.48
CA ASP A 237 -11.12 35.44 33.70
C ASP A 237 -12.65 35.31 33.51
N PRO A 238 -13.33 34.50 34.36
CA PRO A 238 -14.70 34.07 34.14
C PRO A 238 -15.72 35.00 34.80
N SER A 239 -16.81 35.35 34.11
CA SER A 239 -18.07 35.67 34.78
C SER A 239 -19.26 35.58 33.81
N ALA A 240 -19.81 34.37 33.68
CA ALA A 240 -21.23 34.10 33.43
C ALA A 240 -21.42 32.58 33.34
N SER A 241 -22.18 32.01 34.28
CA SER A 241 -22.63 30.61 34.23
C SER A 241 -23.87 30.49 33.35
N PRO A 242 -23.90 29.59 32.35
CA PRO A 242 -25.14 29.09 31.78
C PRO A 242 -25.42 27.64 32.21
N GLU A 243 -26.71 27.33 32.26
CA GLU A 243 -27.34 26.10 32.75
C GLU A 243 -26.91 24.79 32.04
N PRO A 244 -27.01 23.65 32.75
CA PRO A 244 -26.66 22.34 32.22
C PRO A 244 -27.72 21.80 31.25
N SER A 245 -27.38 21.77 29.97
CA SER A 245 -28.13 20.98 28.96
C SER A 245 -27.82 19.50 29.11
N ARG A 246 -28.87 18.69 29.28
CA ARG A 246 -28.81 17.24 29.49
C ARG A 246 -28.21 16.53 28.26
N THR A 247 -26.99 16.05 28.39
CA THR A 247 -26.31 15.21 27.42
C THR A 247 -26.98 13.83 27.34
N PRO A 248 -27.38 13.34 26.15
CA PRO A 248 -27.87 11.98 26.00
C PRO A 248 -26.77 10.97 26.35
N ALA A 249 -27.14 9.92 27.07
CA ALA A 249 -26.20 8.89 27.54
C ALA A 249 -25.47 8.23 26.34
N PRO A 250 -24.14 8.07 26.40
CA PRO A 250 -23.39 7.41 25.34
C PRO A 250 -23.86 5.96 25.20
N VAL A 251 -24.22 5.59 23.96
CA VAL A 251 -24.44 4.21 23.57
C VAL A 251 -23.16 3.45 23.89
N ARG A 252 -23.24 2.40 24.72
CA ARG A 252 -22.10 1.53 25.05
C ARG A 252 -21.61 0.87 23.77
N SER A 253 -20.64 1.48 23.10
CA SER A 253 -19.79 0.79 22.12
C SER A 253 -19.24 -0.45 22.81
N GLN A 254 -19.62 -1.61 22.29
CA GLN A 254 -19.10 -2.88 22.76
C GLN A 254 -17.57 -2.78 22.71
N ALA A 255 -16.92 -3.03 23.86
CA ALA A 255 -15.48 -3.08 23.93
C ALA A 255 -14.99 -4.02 22.82
N PRO A 256 -14.02 -3.61 21.98
CA PRO A 256 -13.46 -4.50 20.98
C PRO A 256 -13.08 -5.81 21.65
N ALA A 257 -13.52 -6.94 21.09
CA ALA A 257 -13.15 -8.27 21.59
C ALA A 257 -11.63 -8.28 21.85
N GLU A 258 -11.16 -8.83 22.96
CA GLU A 258 -9.72 -8.81 23.26
C GLU A 258 -8.96 -9.68 22.25
N LEU A 259 -7.67 -9.38 21.99
CA LEU A 259 -6.86 -10.27 21.16
C LEU A 259 -6.66 -11.59 21.92
N PRO A 260 -6.75 -12.76 21.25
CA PRO A 260 -6.24 -13.98 21.84
C PRO A 260 -4.78 -13.76 22.26
N PRO A 261 -4.36 -14.24 23.44
CA PRO A 261 -2.99 -14.10 23.87
C PRO A 261 -2.06 -14.86 22.90
N ALA A 262 -0.95 -14.22 22.53
CA ALA A 262 0.16 -14.91 21.88
C ALA A 262 0.73 -15.97 22.86
N ALA A 263 1.17 -17.13 22.36
CA ALA A 263 1.60 -18.25 23.21
C ALA A 263 2.73 -17.85 24.18
N ASP A 264 3.68 -17.05 23.70
CA ASP A 264 4.82 -16.54 24.47
C ASP A 264 4.61 -15.09 24.93
N GLY A 265 3.41 -14.53 24.73
CA GLY A 265 3.09 -13.16 25.16
C GLY A 265 4.05 -12.12 24.58
N THR A 266 4.72 -11.34 25.43
CA THR A 266 5.75 -10.37 25.03
C THR A 266 7.16 -10.86 25.36
N ASP A 267 7.34 -12.16 25.61
CA ASP A 267 8.65 -12.75 25.88
C ASP A 267 9.40 -13.04 24.58
N PHE A 268 10.10 -12.02 24.06
CA PHE A 268 10.90 -12.15 22.84
C PHE A 268 12.10 -13.09 22.98
N ALA A 269 12.50 -13.46 24.21
CA ALA A 269 13.58 -14.42 24.42
C ALA A 269 13.16 -15.86 24.11
N ALA A 270 11.86 -16.17 24.14
CA ALA A 270 11.31 -17.48 23.74
C ALA A 270 11.67 -17.84 22.28
N CYS A 271 11.91 -16.84 21.43
CA CYS A 271 12.24 -17.03 20.01
C CYS A 271 13.68 -17.51 19.74
N ALA A 272 14.52 -17.65 20.77
CA ALA A 272 15.94 -17.97 20.62
C ALA A 272 16.19 -19.31 19.93
N ASP A 273 15.30 -20.29 20.12
CA ASP A 273 15.37 -21.62 19.49
C ASP A 273 14.81 -21.65 18.06
N GLY A 274 14.26 -20.53 17.59
CA GLY A 274 13.65 -20.40 16.29
C GLY A 274 12.18 -20.78 16.21
N ARG A 275 11.47 -20.94 17.33
CA ARG A 275 10.02 -21.17 17.38
C ARG A 275 9.36 -20.40 18.52
N CYS A 276 8.51 -19.44 18.19
CA CYS A 276 7.73 -18.70 19.18
C CYS A 276 6.48 -18.08 18.56
N GLU A 277 5.51 -17.72 19.38
CA GLU A 277 4.41 -16.83 19.05
C GLU A 277 4.41 -15.65 20.03
N VAL A 278 4.82 -14.48 19.53
CA VAL A 278 4.96 -13.26 20.34
C VAL A 278 4.00 -12.17 19.89
N ARG A 279 3.69 -11.25 20.81
CA ARG A 279 2.88 -10.06 20.60
C ARG A 279 3.79 -8.85 20.41
N LEU A 280 3.63 -8.22 19.25
CA LEU A 280 4.27 -6.95 18.92
C LEU A 280 3.33 -5.79 19.26
N THR A 281 3.93 -4.66 19.63
CA THR A 281 3.24 -3.38 19.86
C THR A 281 3.77 -2.31 18.90
N THR A 282 3.41 -1.05 19.11
CA THR A 282 3.98 0.08 18.38
C THR A 282 5.45 0.34 18.67
N ASP A 283 5.94 -0.11 19.82
CA ASP A 283 7.32 0.08 20.24
C ASP A 283 8.22 -0.96 19.55
N PRO A 284 9.35 -0.54 18.97
CA PRO A 284 10.32 -1.47 18.39
C PRO A 284 10.85 -2.47 19.42
N ALA A 285 10.74 -3.75 19.11
CA ALA A 285 11.27 -4.86 19.89
C ALA A 285 12.34 -5.62 19.11
N ASP A 286 13.47 -5.92 19.76
CA ASP A 286 14.50 -6.78 19.20
C ASP A 286 14.26 -8.24 19.59
N ILE A 287 14.11 -9.09 18.57
CA ILE A 287 13.86 -10.52 18.68
C ILE A 287 15.10 -11.26 18.19
N ARG A 288 15.71 -12.07 19.05
CA ARG A 288 16.89 -12.88 18.71
C ARG A 288 16.49 -14.29 18.30
N ILE A 289 16.99 -14.74 17.15
CA ILE A 289 16.68 -16.04 16.55
C ILE A 289 18.00 -16.69 16.11
N GLY A 290 18.63 -17.43 17.02
CA GLY A 290 20.02 -17.84 16.86
C GLY A 290 20.95 -16.62 16.76
N ASP A 291 21.61 -16.43 15.60
CA ASP A 291 22.50 -15.29 15.33
C ASP A 291 21.81 -14.10 14.63
N LEU A 292 20.52 -14.25 14.28
CA LEU A 292 19.74 -13.22 13.61
C LEU A 292 19.07 -12.31 14.66
N THR A 293 19.20 -11.00 14.49
CA THR A 293 18.38 -10.02 15.22
C THR A 293 17.32 -9.45 14.28
N LEU A 294 16.06 -9.55 14.68
CA LEU A 294 14.92 -8.92 14.03
C LEU A 294 14.39 -7.79 14.92
N THR A 295 14.44 -6.56 14.44
CA THR A 295 13.72 -5.44 15.06
C THR A 295 12.31 -5.39 14.47
N ALA A 296 11.28 -5.55 15.28
CA ALA A 296 9.90 -5.68 14.86
C ALA A 296 8.97 -4.70 15.58
N TRP A 297 7.99 -4.13 14.87
CA TRP A 297 6.97 -3.25 15.44
C TRP A 297 5.70 -3.17 14.58
N VAL A 298 4.62 -2.66 15.16
CA VAL A 298 3.33 -2.45 14.48
C VAL A 298 3.14 -0.96 14.19
N ARG A 299 2.78 -0.61 12.95
CA ARG A 299 2.38 0.77 12.62
C ARG A 299 1.40 0.77 11.47
N ASN A 300 0.35 1.58 11.53
CA ASN A 300 -0.65 1.71 10.46
C ASN A 300 -1.25 0.35 10.03
N ARG A 301 -1.54 -0.55 11.00
CA ARG A 301 -2.04 -1.91 10.73
C ARG A 301 -1.15 -2.72 9.79
N VAL A 302 0.17 -2.59 9.94
CA VAL A 302 1.16 -3.50 9.33
C VAL A 302 2.26 -3.81 10.35
N VAL A 303 2.76 -5.03 10.32
CA VAL A 303 3.97 -5.45 11.03
C VAL A 303 5.16 -5.07 10.17
N ARG A 304 6.10 -4.31 10.72
CA ARG A 304 7.37 -3.97 10.10
C ARG A 304 8.48 -4.79 10.74
N LEU A 305 9.32 -5.34 9.89
CA LEU A 305 10.45 -6.17 10.28
C LEU A 305 11.69 -5.56 9.65
N HIS A 306 12.70 -5.33 10.47
CA HIS A 306 14.03 -4.96 10.04
C HIS A 306 15.01 -6.00 10.56
N THR A 307 15.97 -6.38 9.74
CA THR A 307 17.04 -7.29 10.14
C THR A 307 18.39 -6.72 9.79
N ALA A 308 19.37 -6.97 10.65
CA ALA A 308 20.78 -6.75 10.39
C ALA A 308 21.50 -8.10 10.51
N TYR A 309 22.23 -8.48 9.46
CA TYR A 309 22.98 -9.73 9.47
C TYR A 309 24.38 -9.51 10.07
N PRO A 310 24.89 -10.43 10.92
CA PRO A 310 26.24 -10.34 11.47
C PRO A 310 27.34 -10.28 10.39
N SER A 311 27.10 -10.93 9.25
CA SER A 311 27.99 -10.92 8.08
C SER A 311 28.00 -9.61 7.29
N GLY A 312 27.22 -8.61 7.72
CA GLY A 312 26.92 -7.42 6.95
C GLY A 312 25.67 -7.61 6.08
N GLY A 313 25.01 -6.48 5.79
CA GLY A 313 23.73 -6.42 5.08
C GLY A 313 22.54 -6.22 6.03
N SER A 314 21.48 -5.62 5.49
CA SER A 314 20.21 -5.44 6.19
C SER A 314 19.05 -5.78 5.26
N GLY A 315 17.92 -6.15 5.86
CA GLY A 315 16.69 -6.41 5.15
C GLY A 315 15.53 -5.72 5.85
N SER A 316 14.53 -5.28 5.10
CA SER A 316 13.28 -4.80 5.66
C SER A 316 12.10 -5.48 4.97
N MET A 317 11.05 -5.71 5.73
CA MET A 317 9.81 -6.32 5.24
C MET A 317 8.62 -5.70 5.97
N THR A 318 7.48 -5.69 5.30
CA THR A 318 6.22 -5.24 5.87
C THR A 318 5.17 -6.32 5.60
N LEU A 319 4.47 -6.76 6.64
CA LEU A 319 3.47 -7.82 6.59
C LEU A 319 2.12 -7.28 7.09
N GLY A 320 1.05 -7.55 6.34
CA GLY A 320 -0.31 -7.36 6.80
C GLY A 320 -0.82 -8.58 7.58
N GLU A 321 -2.07 -8.53 8.02
CA GLU A 321 -2.75 -9.67 8.66
C GLU A 321 -2.76 -10.89 7.74
N GLY A 322 -2.43 -12.07 8.26
CA GLY A 322 -2.25 -13.30 7.47
C GLY A 322 -0.99 -13.31 6.59
N GLY A 323 -0.22 -12.21 6.56
CA GLY A 323 0.99 -12.08 5.78
C GLY A 323 2.10 -13.00 6.27
N ARG A 324 2.86 -13.57 5.33
CA ARG A 324 4.00 -14.44 5.61
C ARG A 324 5.25 -13.88 4.92
N GLY A 325 6.32 -13.75 5.70
CA GLY A 325 7.64 -13.30 5.28
C GLY A 325 8.70 -14.34 5.58
N SER A 326 9.85 -14.29 4.90
CA SER A 326 10.98 -15.16 5.23
C SER A 326 12.34 -14.50 5.01
N TYR A 327 13.28 -14.80 5.90
CA TYR A 327 14.68 -14.40 5.85
C TYR A 327 15.56 -15.64 5.70
N GLY A 328 16.34 -15.69 4.62
CA GLY A 328 17.35 -16.73 4.45
C GLY A 328 18.58 -16.44 5.31
N ARG A 329 19.16 -17.48 5.90
CA ARG A 329 20.40 -17.46 6.68
C ARG A 329 21.44 -18.35 6.01
N ALA A 330 22.70 -18.13 6.38
CA ALA A 330 23.80 -19.01 5.99
C ALA A 330 23.50 -20.47 6.37
N GLY A 331 23.96 -21.41 5.54
CA GLY A 331 23.71 -22.84 5.76
C GLY A 331 22.29 -23.30 5.46
N GLY A 332 21.54 -22.57 4.61
CA GLY A 332 20.21 -23.00 4.15
C GLY A 332 19.13 -22.94 5.23
N THR A 333 19.33 -22.16 6.29
CA THR A 333 18.29 -22.01 7.32
C THR A 333 17.38 -20.83 6.93
N THR A 334 16.07 -20.99 7.05
CA THR A 334 15.09 -19.95 6.75
C THR A 334 14.27 -19.63 7.99
N VAL A 335 14.21 -18.34 8.34
CA VAL A 335 13.33 -17.82 9.40
C VAL A 335 12.06 -17.30 8.73
N THR A 336 10.93 -17.94 9.00
CA THR A 336 9.61 -17.49 8.57
C THR A 336 8.96 -16.67 9.68
N VAL A 337 8.33 -15.56 9.29
CA VAL A 337 7.48 -14.74 10.16
C VAL A 337 6.06 -14.73 9.58
N THR A 338 5.05 -15.08 10.37
CA THR A 338 3.64 -15.11 9.96
C THR A 338 2.81 -14.23 10.90
N VAL A 339 2.08 -13.26 10.36
CA VAL A 339 1.18 -12.42 11.17
C VAL A 339 -0.14 -13.15 11.33
N LYS A 340 -0.39 -13.74 12.51
CA LYS A 340 -1.63 -14.48 12.78
C LYS A 340 -2.82 -13.54 12.94
N LEU A 341 -2.60 -12.38 13.54
CA LEU A 341 -3.65 -11.42 13.86
C LEU A 341 -3.08 -10.01 13.98
N LEU A 342 -3.85 -9.00 13.57
CA LEU A 342 -3.36 -7.62 13.49
C LEU A 342 -4.42 -6.60 13.89
N ARG A 343 -4.02 -5.62 14.71
CA ARG A 343 -4.81 -4.45 15.10
C ARG A 343 -4.11 -3.16 14.70
N ALA A 344 -4.67 -2.04 15.14
CA ALA A 344 -4.11 -0.72 14.88
C ALA A 344 -2.67 -0.59 15.41
N ASP A 345 -2.41 -1.18 16.57
CA ASP A 345 -1.25 -0.97 17.43
C ASP A 345 -0.62 -2.27 17.95
N GLU A 346 -1.27 -3.43 17.77
CA GLU A 346 -0.77 -4.73 18.22
C GLU A 346 -0.87 -5.81 17.14
N ALA A 347 0.00 -6.82 17.21
CA ALA A 347 -0.03 -7.97 16.32
C ALA A 347 0.47 -9.23 17.02
N ASN A 348 -0.19 -10.37 16.79
CA ASN A 348 0.36 -11.68 17.14
C ASN A 348 1.13 -12.23 15.95
N VAL A 349 2.37 -12.61 16.20
CA VAL A 349 3.31 -13.04 15.17
C VAL A 349 3.92 -14.39 15.55
N ASP A 350 3.79 -15.33 14.62
CA ASP A 350 4.37 -16.66 14.68
C ASP A 350 5.71 -16.67 13.94
N ILE A 351 6.77 -17.07 14.63
CA ILE A 351 8.12 -17.13 14.10
C ILE A 351 8.56 -18.59 14.13
N ALA A 352 9.00 -19.10 12.98
CA ALA A 352 9.43 -20.47 12.82
C ALA A 352 10.70 -20.57 11.96
N THR A 353 11.63 -21.44 12.37
CA THR A 353 12.86 -21.71 11.63
C THR A 353 12.83 -23.10 11.00
N ALA A 354 13.23 -23.21 9.74
CA ALA A 354 13.34 -24.46 9.00
C ALA A 354 14.68 -24.54 8.25
N ARG A 355 15.22 -25.75 8.07
CA ARG A 355 16.33 -26.00 7.13
C ARG A 355 15.73 -26.32 5.75
N SER A 356 16.13 -25.57 4.74
CA SER A 356 15.74 -25.76 3.33
C SER A 356 16.64 -26.77 2.62
#